data_AF-A0A497B6Z1-F1
#
_entry.id   AF-A0A497B6Z1-F1
#
_cell.length_a   1.000
_cell.length_b   1.000
_cell.length_c   1.000
_cell.angle_alpha   90.00
_cell.angle_beta   90.00
_cell.angle_gamma   90.00
#
_symmetry.space_group_name_H-M   'P 1'
#
loop_
_entity.id
_entity.type
_entity.pdbx_description
1 polymer ?
#
loop_
_entity_poly.entity_id
_entity_poly.type
_entity_poly.pdbx_seq_one_letter_code
_entity_poly.pdbx_strand_id
1 'polypeptide(L)'
;MALKEPFMIKTVLGNEDLELEADAGESILVRDIQIYDPASDYITVTIDKVTVGYFRVGGTLGSHLPFILGRTEHSHDVSVAAGADTTTSKRCDIKNAGGVDKDIGLIHDGAIAATTFRRLMNLEKVRTPEKTILGLLWEKGIFKGYPVACGQKFKISGAAQSSAIQLVVYEVYDAGDIKRDMQNGTEAREYVFLNYGNCGAAVNKSGDSLYDTPKSPAQFPDFPFGKVVDPKKEVVIHGICASDFAPKENDGTNYCFTKFLKFIRGRKTLFDEDLNGLLMYAPFTASYGDMDMVGEGLSIIGNYSDVDAKAPLFFPSPLVYGPGEELNVYLSTIKGGTGQDIATDEHEIALIETVKVAE
;
A
#
# COMPACT_ATOMS: atom_id res chain seq x y z
N MET A 1 20.38 -27.02 6.04
CA MET A 1 19.51 -26.12 6.80
C MET A 1 18.44 -26.96 7.46
N ALA A 2 18.61 -27.25 8.74
CA ALA A 2 17.61 -27.98 9.51
C ALA A 2 16.64 -26.94 10.08
N LEU A 3 15.52 -26.78 9.38
CA LEU A 3 14.37 -26.02 9.86
C LEU A 3 13.86 -26.72 11.13
N LYS A 4 13.88 -26.01 12.26
CA LYS A 4 13.34 -26.51 13.54
C LYS A 4 11.83 -26.31 13.57
N GLU A 5 11.41 -25.06 13.40
CA GLU A 5 10.00 -24.68 13.44
C GLU A 5 9.63 -23.89 12.18
N PRO A 6 8.75 -24.44 11.32
CA PRO A 6 8.38 -23.82 10.04
C PRO A 6 7.41 -22.63 10.18
N PHE A 7 6.84 -22.42 11.37
CA PHE A 7 5.82 -21.41 11.57
C PHE A 7 5.74 -20.98 13.04
N MET A 8 6.24 -19.79 13.31
CA MET A 8 6.17 -19.14 14.60
C MET A 8 5.55 -17.75 14.46
N ILE A 9 4.85 -17.31 15.51
CA ILE A 9 4.23 -15.99 15.57
C ILE A 9 4.66 -15.31 16.87
N LYS A 10 5.08 -14.04 16.75
CA LYS A 10 5.21 -13.15 17.90
C LYS A 10 4.23 -12.00 17.76
N THR A 11 3.53 -11.66 18.84
CA THR A 11 2.58 -10.55 18.88
C THR A 11 2.87 -9.66 20.08
N VAL A 12 2.81 -8.34 19.87
CA VAL A 12 2.89 -7.32 20.91
C VAL A 12 1.67 -6.40 20.78
N LEU A 13 1.06 -6.07 21.92
CA LEU A 13 -0.12 -5.20 22.01
C LEU A 13 0.24 -3.94 22.78
N GLY A 14 -0.22 -2.79 22.30
CA GLY A 14 -0.13 -1.52 23.00
C GLY A 14 1.21 -0.79 22.82
N ASN A 15 1.60 -0.06 23.86
CA ASN A 15 2.67 0.95 23.86
C ASN A 15 4.11 0.39 23.88
N GLU A 16 4.34 -0.81 23.38
CA GLU A 16 5.67 -1.43 23.36
C GLU A 16 6.10 -1.78 21.94
N ASP A 17 7.36 -1.54 21.62
CA ASP A 17 7.94 -1.98 20.35
C ASP A 17 8.10 -3.51 20.33
N LEU A 18 7.76 -4.16 19.22
CA LEU A 18 8.02 -5.59 19.05
C LEU A 18 9.51 -5.84 18.88
N GLU A 19 10.06 -6.64 19.78
CA GLU A 19 11.44 -7.10 19.73
C GLU A 19 11.48 -8.63 19.63
N LEU A 20 12.38 -9.21 18.85
CA LEU A 20 12.55 -10.65 18.68
C LEU A 20 14.04 -10.99 18.66
N GLU A 21 14.46 -11.96 19.45
CA GLU A 21 15.86 -12.39 19.56
C GLU A 21 15.91 -13.91 19.40
N ALA A 22 16.93 -14.41 18.72
CA ALA A 22 17.14 -15.85 18.58
C ALA A 22 17.79 -16.42 19.84
N ASP A 23 17.24 -17.52 20.36
CA ASP A 23 17.80 -18.23 21.50
C ASP A 23 19.21 -18.78 21.21
N ALA A 24 19.96 -19.11 22.26
CA ALA A 24 21.30 -19.66 22.13
C ALA A 24 21.29 -20.97 21.33
N GLY A 25 21.97 -20.99 20.19
CA GLY A 25 22.00 -22.14 19.29
C GLY A 25 20.90 -22.14 18.22
N GLU A 26 20.17 -21.04 18.06
CA GLU A 26 19.12 -20.86 17.06
C GLU A 26 19.38 -19.65 16.17
N SER A 27 18.67 -19.61 15.05
CA SER A 27 18.59 -18.42 14.19
C SER A 27 17.19 -18.29 13.60
N ILE A 28 16.76 -17.08 13.28
CA ILE A 28 15.38 -16.77 12.91
C ILE A 28 15.32 -16.16 11.51
N LEU A 29 14.29 -16.52 10.75
CA LEU A 29 13.95 -15.85 9.49
C LEU A 29 12.55 -15.25 9.58
N VAL A 30 12.44 -13.92 9.58
CA VAL A 30 11.15 -13.23 9.57
C VAL A 30 10.60 -13.19 8.15
N ARG A 31 9.39 -13.71 7.95
CA ARG A 31 8.75 -13.85 6.63
C ARG A 31 7.67 -12.81 6.37
N ASP A 32 7.00 -12.35 7.43
CA ASP A 32 5.92 -11.37 7.30
C ASP A 32 5.78 -10.51 8.57
N ILE A 33 5.21 -9.32 8.39
CA ILE A 33 4.95 -8.34 9.43
C ILE A 33 3.54 -7.79 9.21
N GLN A 34 2.73 -7.74 10.25
CA GLN A 34 1.40 -7.11 10.24
C GLN A 34 1.31 -6.08 11.36
N ILE A 35 0.77 -4.92 11.02
CA ILE A 35 0.64 -3.76 11.90
C ILE A 35 -0.80 -3.27 11.85
N TYR A 36 -1.38 -3.04 13.01
CA TYR A 36 -2.69 -2.43 13.17
C TYR A 36 -2.57 -1.23 14.10
N ASP A 37 -3.22 -0.14 13.70
CA ASP A 37 -3.29 1.12 14.43
C ASP A 37 -1.92 1.60 14.96
N PRO A 38 -0.95 1.92 14.07
CA PRO A 38 0.37 2.38 14.45
C PRO A 38 0.40 3.85 14.86
N ALA A 39 1.34 4.22 15.73
CA ALA A 39 1.55 5.61 16.18
C ALA A 39 2.01 6.57 15.06
N SER A 40 2.54 6.03 13.97
CA SER A 40 3.12 6.75 12.84
C SER A 40 2.67 6.07 11.54
N ASP A 41 2.60 6.84 10.45
CA ASP A 41 2.29 6.31 9.12
C ASP A 41 3.37 5.37 8.59
N TYR A 42 4.53 5.31 9.26
CA TYR A 42 5.68 4.50 8.89
C TYR A 42 6.27 3.75 10.08
N ILE A 43 6.71 2.51 9.83
CA ILE A 43 7.57 1.74 10.73
C ILE A 43 8.99 1.61 10.19
N THR A 44 9.93 1.47 11.11
CA THR A 44 11.32 1.09 10.82
C THR A 44 11.59 -0.29 11.39
N VAL A 45 12.15 -1.16 10.55
CA VAL A 45 12.58 -2.52 10.90
C VAL A 45 14.09 -2.55 10.99
N THR A 46 14.60 -2.99 12.14
CA THR A 46 16.05 -3.06 12.40
C THR A 46 16.47 -4.45 12.85
N ILE A 47 17.67 -4.86 12.45
CA ILE A 47 18.41 -5.96 13.09
C ILE A 47 19.64 -5.36 13.75
N ASP A 48 19.74 -5.51 15.07
CA ASP A 48 20.66 -4.80 15.95
C ASP A 48 20.58 -3.27 15.77
N LYS A 49 21.53 -2.68 15.03
CA LYS A 49 21.59 -1.25 14.74
C LYS A 49 21.42 -0.94 13.24
N VAL A 50 21.22 -1.97 12.42
CA VAL A 50 21.11 -1.82 10.96
C VAL A 50 19.64 -1.76 10.60
N THR A 51 19.23 -0.69 9.92
CA THR A 51 17.91 -0.60 9.31
C THR A 51 17.84 -1.53 8.11
N VAL A 52 16.92 -2.49 8.14
CA VAL A 52 16.75 -3.50 7.08
C VAL A 52 15.41 -3.33 6.35
N GLY A 53 14.47 -2.57 6.91
CA GLY A 53 13.19 -2.29 6.26
C GLY A 53 12.56 -0.98 6.73
N TYR A 54 11.75 -0.40 5.86
CA TYR A 54 10.95 0.79 6.12
C TYR A 54 9.65 0.69 5.33
N PHE A 55 8.51 0.80 6.00
CA PHE A 55 7.21 0.50 5.40
C PHE A 55 6.14 1.48 5.83
N ARG A 56 5.29 1.88 4.87
CA ARG A 56 4.06 2.61 5.14
C ARG A 56 3.03 1.67 5.77
N VAL A 57 2.49 2.10 6.90
CA VAL A 57 1.54 1.35 7.74
C VAL A 57 0.30 2.19 8.11
N GLY A 58 0.19 3.41 7.59
CA GLY A 58 -0.92 4.34 7.83
C GLY A 58 -0.99 5.44 6.77
N GLY A 59 -1.69 6.53 7.09
CA GLY A 59 -1.91 7.66 6.19
C GLY A 59 -3.01 7.44 5.14
N THR A 60 -3.23 8.45 4.29
CA THR A 60 -4.32 8.47 3.30
C THR A 60 -4.28 7.31 2.30
N LEU A 61 -3.07 6.87 1.93
CA LEU A 61 -2.88 5.75 1.00
C LEU A 61 -2.83 4.37 1.68
N GLY A 62 -3.02 4.32 3.00
CA GLY A 62 -3.13 3.08 3.76
C GLY A 62 -1.82 2.33 4.00
N SER A 63 -1.97 1.19 4.65
CA SER A 63 -0.90 0.28 5.10
C SER A 63 -0.54 -0.76 4.04
N HIS A 64 0.75 -0.96 3.80
CA HIS A 64 1.28 -2.11 3.04
C HIS A 64 1.47 -3.36 3.89
N LEU A 65 1.39 -3.23 5.22
CA LEU A 65 1.51 -4.32 6.19
C LEU A 65 0.23 -4.45 7.05
N PRO A 66 -0.98 -4.46 6.46
CA PRO A 66 -2.19 -4.47 7.25
C PRO A 66 -2.39 -5.84 7.89
N PHE A 67 -3.12 -5.86 9.01
CA PHE A 67 -3.81 -7.09 9.39
C PHE A 67 -4.83 -7.43 8.31
N ILE A 68 -4.71 -8.62 7.74
CA ILE A 68 -5.60 -9.06 6.67
C ILE A 68 -7.01 -9.22 7.26
N LEU A 69 -7.87 -8.25 6.97
CA LEU A 69 -9.25 -8.26 7.44
C LEU A 69 -9.99 -9.38 6.70
N GLY A 70 -10.24 -10.49 7.39
CA GLY A 70 -11.22 -11.46 6.95
C GLY A 70 -12.60 -10.80 6.93
N ARG A 71 -13.07 -10.36 5.76
CA ARG A 71 -14.46 -9.91 5.62
C ARG A 71 -15.33 -11.09 5.20
N THR A 72 -16.17 -11.53 6.13
CA THR A 72 -17.29 -12.42 5.84
C THR A 72 -18.30 -11.62 5.02
N GLU A 73 -18.43 -11.95 3.73
CA GLU A 73 -19.54 -11.46 2.92
C GLU A 73 -20.85 -11.91 3.56
N HIS A 74 -21.73 -10.97 3.87
CA HIS A 74 -23.14 -11.29 3.99
C HIS A 74 -23.94 -10.25 3.23
N SER A 75 -24.74 -10.72 2.28
CA SER A 75 -25.69 -9.90 1.56
C SER A 75 -26.92 -9.70 2.42
N HIS A 76 -27.45 -8.47 2.45
CA HIS A 76 -28.78 -8.22 2.99
C HIS A 76 -29.82 -8.27 1.87
N ASP A 77 -30.98 -8.86 2.17
CA ASP A 77 -32.16 -8.71 1.33
C ASP A 77 -32.87 -7.41 1.72
N VAL A 78 -33.33 -6.65 0.72
CA VAL A 78 -34.14 -5.45 0.91
C VAL A 78 -35.56 -5.78 0.45
N SER A 79 -36.50 -5.80 1.39
CA SER A 79 -37.92 -6.06 1.10
C SER A 79 -38.74 -4.78 1.22
N VAL A 80 -39.54 -4.49 0.19
CA VAL A 80 -40.58 -3.46 0.23
C VAL A 80 -41.97 -4.12 0.23
N ALA A 81 -42.83 -3.71 1.15
CA ALA A 81 -44.20 -4.24 1.26
C ALA A 81 -45.13 -3.64 0.19
N ALA A 82 -46.15 -4.39 -0.24
CA ALA A 82 -47.17 -3.90 -1.17
C ALA A 82 -48.06 -2.82 -0.52
N GLY A 83 -48.41 -1.77 -1.26
CA GLY A 83 -49.50 -0.87 -0.90
C GLY A 83 -49.15 0.34 -0.01
N ALA A 84 -47.89 0.79 0.00
CA ALA A 84 -47.52 2.04 0.66
C ALA A 84 -47.71 3.23 -0.29
N ASP A 85 -48.71 4.07 0.00
CA ASP A 85 -48.91 5.38 -0.65
C ASP A 85 -47.80 6.36 -0.23
N THR A 86 -47.30 7.17 -1.18
CA THR A 86 -46.06 7.96 -1.09
C THR A 86 -46.21 9.23 -0.24
N THR A 87 -46.47 9.06 1.06
CA THR A 87 -46.38 10.15 2.04
C THR A 87 -45.23 9.91 3.02
N THR A 88 -44.60 10.99 3.50
CA THR A 88 -43.41 10.98 4.40
C THR A 88 -43.60 10.21 5.71
N SER A 89 -44.82 9.77 6.02
CA SER A 89 -45.18 8.99 7.21
C SER A 89 -45.18 7.47 6.99
N LYS A 90 -44.84 6.96 5.80
CA LYS A 90 -44.84 5.52 5.48
C LYS A 90 -43.62 5.13 4.64
N ARG A 91 -42.54 4.71 5.31
CA ARG A 91 -41.31 4.18 4.67
C ARG A 91 -41.08 2.72 5.09
N CYS A 92 -40.26 2.00 4.33
CA CYS A 92 -39.76 0.69 4.76
C CYS A 92 -38.53 0.91 5.63
N ASP A 93 -38.65 0.73 6.95
CA ASP A 93 -37.54 0.92 7.88
C ASP A 93 -36.44 -0.13 7.67
N ILE A 94 -35.19 0.32 7.71
CA ILE A 94 -34.01 -0.56 7.66
C ILE A 94 -33.79 -1.15 9.04
N LYS A 95 -33.75 -2.48 9.14
CA LYS A 95 -33.43 -3.19 10.40
C LYS A 95 -31.92 -3.29 10.60
N ASN A 96 -31.47 -3.09 11.84
CA ASN A 96 -30.09 -3.40 12.21
C ASN A 96 -29.86 -4.91 12.37
N ALA A 97 -28.60 -5.30 12.60
CA ALA A 97 -28.22 -6.70 12.83
C ALA A 97 -28.90 -7.37 14.05
N GLY A 98 -29.53 -6.59 14.94
CA GLY A 98 -30.35 -7.07 16.06
C GLY A 98 -31.85 -7.12 15.78
N GLY A 99 -32.28 -6.88 14.53
CA GLY A 99 -33.70 -6.90 14.13
C GLY A 99 -34.50 -5.67 14.55
N VAL A 100 -33.85 -4.61 15.03
CA VAL A 100 -34.48 -3.36 15.46
C VAL A 100 -34.56 -2.40 14.28
N ASP A 101 -35.76 -1.87 14.01
CA ASP A 101 -36.01 -0.85 13.00
C ASP A 101 -35.23 0.44 13.31
N LYS A 102 -34.58 1.01 12.30
CA LYS A 102 -33.89 2.31 12.37
C LYS A 102 -34.72 3.38 11.68
N ASP A 103 -34.55 4.63 12.13
CA ASP A 103 -35.25 5.81 11.59
C ASP A 103 -34.70 6.24 10.20
N ILE A 104 -34.32 5.25 9.39
CA ILE A 104 -33.79 5.35 8.03
C ILE A 104 -34.63 4.38 7.21
N GLY A 105 -35.27 4.86 6.15
CA GLY A 105 -36.09 4.01 5.31
C GLY A 105 -36.06 4.41 3.85
N LEU A 106 -36.31 3.43 2.99
CA LEU A 106 -36.36 3.61 1.54
C LEU A 106 -37.79 3.95 1.11
N ILE A 107 -37.94 4.96 0.26
CA ILE A 107 -39.19 5.29 -0.42
C ILE A 107 -39.10 4.69 -1.83
N HIS A 108 -40.01 3.78 -2.16
CA HIS A 108 -40.15 3.25 -3.51
C HIS A 108 -41.43 3.82 -4.11
N ASP A 109 -41.31 4.74 -5.06
CA ASP A 109 -42.47 5.29 -5.77
C ASP A 109 -42.98 4.28 -6.83
N GLY A 110 -44.28 4.02 -6.87
CA GLY A 110 -44.92 3.25 -7.95
C GLY A 110 -44.85 1.71 -7.93
N ALA A 111 -44.56 1.03 -6.81
CA ALA A 111 -44.62 -0.44 -6.77
C ALA A 111 -46.07 -0.96 -6.71
N ILE A 112 -46.47 -1.78 -7.69
CA ILE A 112 -47.84 -2.35 -7.82
C ILE A 112 -48.01 -3.63 -6.97
N ALA A 113 -46.93 -4.21 -6.44
CA ALA A 113 -46.91 -5.40 -5.61
C ALA A 113 -45.71 -5.40 -4.63
N ALA A 114 -45.71 -6.30 -3.65
CA ALA A 114 -44.58 -6.46 -2.72
C ALA A 114 -43.38 -6.95 -3.52
N THR A 115 -42.27 -6.22 -3.43
CA THR A 115 -41.04 -6.55 -4.16
C THR A 115 -39.95 -6.87 -3.15
N THR A 116 -39.37 -8.05 -3.25
CA THR A 116 -38.15 -8.38 -2.52
C THR A 116 -36.99 -8.26 -3.48
N PHE A 117 -36.14 -7.27 -3.26
CA PHE A 117 -34.87 -7.18 -3.95
C PHE A 117 -33.86 -8.03 -3.20
N ARG A 118 -33.56 -9.19 -3.79
CA ARG A 118 -32.56 -10.09 -3.23
C ARG A 118 -31.17 -9.61 -3.61
N ARG A 119 -30.27 -9.50 -2.63
CA ARG A 119 -28.88 -9.07 -2.84
C ARG A 119 -28.74 -7.72 -3.58
N LEU A 120 -29.67 -6.77 -3.37
CA LEU A 120 -29.56 -5.45 -4.02
C LEU A 120 -28.28 -4.71 -3.60
N MET A 121 -27.88 -4.90 -2.35
CA MET A 121 -26.61 -4.44 -1.79
C MET A 121 -25.53 -5.52 -1.91
N ASN A 122 -25.44 -6.18 -3.07
CA ASN A 122 -24.22 -6.92 -3.40
C ASN A 122 -23.15 -5.87 -3.75
N LEU A 123 -22.71 -5.16 -2.70
CA LEU A 123 -21.63 -4.19 -2.77
C LEU A 123 -20.46 -4.91 -3.44
N GLU A 124 -19.89 -4.29 -4.46
CA GLU A 124 -18.66 -4.80 -5.05
C GLU A 124 -17.67 -5.04 -3.90
N LYS A 125 -17.03 -6.22 -3.92
CA LYS A 125 -16.05 -6.58 -2.89
C LYS A 125 -15.06 -5.43 -2.82
N VAL A 126 -15.06 -4.68 -1.70
CA VAL A 126 -13.94 -3.81 -1.36
C VAL A 126 -12.77 -4.77 -1.28
N ARG A 127 -11.95 -4.75 -2.33
CA ARG A 127 -10.78 -5.61 -2.40
C ARG A 127 -9.91 -5.13 -1.25
N THR A 128 -9.57 -6.02 -0.34
CA THR A 128 -8.44 -5.86 0.57
C THR A 128 -7.35 -6.81 0.07
N PRO A 129 -6.06 -6.50 0.28
CA PRO A 129 -4.99 -7.42 -0.06
C PRO A 129 -5.22 -8.74 0.69
N GLU A 130 -5.03 -9.87 0.01
CA GLU A 130 -5.10 -11.20 0.66
C GLU A 130 -3.85 -11.48 1.52
N LYS A 131 -2.79 -10.70 1.29
CA LYS A 131 -1.50 -10.77 1.97
C LYS A 131 -0.95 -9.35 2.11
N THR A 132 -0.02 -9.17 3.03
CA THR A 132 0.80 -7.95 3.08
C THR A 132 1.66 -7.86 1.82
N ILE A 133 2.26 -6.69 1.57
CA ILE A 133 3.22 -6.56 0.48
C ILE A 133 4.41 -7.54 0.66
N LEU A 134 4.85 -7.77 1.90
CA LEU A 134 5.94 -8.71 2.19
C LEU A 134 5.54 -10.15 1.85
N GLY A 135 4.32 -10.56 2.21
CA GLY A 135 3.77 -11.86 1.82
C GLY A 135 3.68 -12.03 0.31
N LEU A 136 3.26 -11.01 -0.43
CA LEU A 136 3.23 -11.02 -1.90
C LEU A 136 4.64 -11.13 -2.51
N LEU A 137 5.59 -10.36 -1.99
CA LEU A 137 6.98 -10.37 -2.47
C LEU A 137 7.69 -11.69 -2.14
N TRP A 138 7.34 -12.31 -1.02
CA TRP A 138 7.80 -13.63 -0.65
C TRP A 138 7.33 -14.68 -1.67
N GLU A 139 6.06 -14.70 -2.03
CA GLU A 139 5.52 -15.65 -3.02
C GLU A 139 6.14 -15.50 -4.41
N LYS A 140 6.51 -14.28 -4.76
CA LYS A 140 7.24 -13.98 -6.00
C LYS A 140 8.72 -14.34 -5.95
N GLY A 141 9.25 -14.72 -4.78
CA GLY A 141 10.66 -15.02 -4.58
C GLY A 141 11.58 -13.80 -4.66
N ILE A 142 11.01 -12.59 -4.62
CA ILE A 142 11.78 -11.33 -4.63
C ILE A 142 12.34 -11.09 -3.23
N PHE A 143 11.47 -11.18 -2.22
CA PHE A 143 11.83 -11.05 -0.81
C PHE A 143 12.09 -12.42 -0.19
N LYS A 144 13.27 -12.59 0.43
CA LYS A 144 13.70 -13.85 1.06
C LYS A 144 13.60 -13.86 2.58
N GLY A 145 12.94 -12.86 3.18
CA GLY A 145 12.84 -12.70 4.63
C GLY A 145 13.88 -11.75 5.21
N TYR A 146 13.76 -11.46 6.51
CA TYR A 146 14.78 -10.80 7.30
C TYR A 146 15.56 -11.82 8.12
N PRO A 147 16.85 -12.06 7.79
CA PRO A 147 17.65 -13.08 8.46
C PRO A 147 18.24 -12.54 9.77
N VAL A 148 17.84 -13.12 10.89
CA VAL A 148 18.29 -12.78 12.24
C VAL A 148 19.22 -13.90 12.74
N ALA A 149 20.53 -13.69 12.64
CA ALA A 149 21.50 -14.69 13.08
C ALA A 149 21.50 -14.82 14.62
N CYS A 150 22.06 -15.93 15.13
CA CYS A 150 22.21 -16.16 16.57
C CYS A 150 22.84 -14.95 17.28
N GLY A 151 22.21 -14.49 18.36
CA GLY A 151 22.65 -13.33 19.15
C GLY A 151 22.38 -11.96 18.52
N GLN A 152 21.59 -11.89 17.44
CA GLN A 152 21.06 -10.63 16.91
C GLN A 152 19.62 -10.39 17.34
N LYS A 153 19.25 -9.12 17.43
CA LYS A 153 17.92 -8.70 17.84
C LYS A 153 17.19 -7.98 16.72
N PHE A 154 16.04 -8.50 16.33
CA PHE A 154 15.09 -7.87 15.44
C PHE A 154 14.18 -6.93 16.23
N LYS A 155 13.88 -5.76 15.68
CA LYS A 155 13.01 -4.77 16.29
C LYS A 155 12.16 -4.03 15.25
N ILE A 156 10.89 -3.82 15.60
CA ILE A 156 9.97 -2.90 14.91
C ILE A 156 9.84 -1.64 15.76
N SER A 157 9.94 -0.47 15.14
CA SER A 157 9.77 0.82 15.80
C SER A 157 8.85 1.72 15.00
N GLY A 158 8.19 2.67 15.67
CA GLY A 158 7.23 3.61 15.08
C GLY A 158 5.76 3.14 15.18
N ALA A 159 5.51 1.88 15.54
CA ALA A 159 4.15 1.36 15.72
C ALA A 159 3.59 1.60 17.12
N ALA A 160 4.43 1.59 18.17
CA ALA A 160 3.99 1.53 19.57
C ALA A 160 3.06 2.70 19.98
N GLN A 161 1.79 2.37 20.23
CA GLN A 161 0.78 3.23 20.88
C GLN A 161 -0.32 2.38 21.55
N SER A 162 -1.26 3.00 22.28
CA SER A 162 -2.16 2.28 23.19
C SER A 162 -2.99 1.18 22.55
N SER A 163 -3.32 1.34 21.27
CA SER A 163 -4.17 0.47 20.48
C SER A 163 -3.42 -0.30 19.39
N ALA A 164 -2.08 -0.15 19.34
CA ALA A 164 -1.26 -0.80 18.33
C ALA A 164 -1.23 -2.32 18.52
N ILE A 165 -1.27 -3.05 17.42
CA ILE A 165 -0.99 -4.49 17.37
C ILE A 165 0.15 -4.69 16.39
N GLN A 166 1.21 -5.34 16.85
CA GLN A 166 2.36 -5.71 16.03
C GLN A 166 2.46 -7.23 16.00
N LEU A 167 2.51 -7.83 14.82
CA LEU A 167 2.64 -9.26 14.62
C LEU A 167 3.74 -9.57 13.64
N VAL A 168 4.59 -10.55 13.97
CA VAL A 168 5.66 -11.06 13.13
C VAL A 168 5.46 -12.56 12.93
N VAL A 169 5.52 -12.99 11.66
CA VAL A 169 5.54 -14.41 11.29
C VAL A 169 6.97 -14.79 10.92
N TYR A 170 7.51 -15.84 11.53
CA TYR A 170 8.90 -16.23 11.36
C TYR A 170 9.12 -17.75 11.42
N GLU A 171 10.30 -18.16 10.97
CA GLU A 171 10.80 -19.54 11.03
C GLU A 171 12.00 -19.62 11.97
N VAL A 172 12.20 -20.78 12.59
CA VAL A 172 13.35 -21.06 13.47
C VAL A 172 14.23 -22.13 12.85
N TYR A 173 15.53 -21.87 12.83
CA TYR A 173 16.57 -22.73 12.27
C TYR A 173 17.66 -23.03 13.30
N ASP A 174 18.46 -24.04 13.03
CA ASP A 174 19.72 -24.25 13.74
C ASP A 174 20.66 -23.03 13.60
N ALA A 175 21.49 -22.77 14.62
CA ALA A 175 22.50 -21.72 14.55
C ALA A 175 23.43 -21.92 13.33
N GLY A 176 23.65 -20.84 12.59
CA GLY A 176 24.53 -20.81 11.41
C GLY A 176 23.84 -21.12 10.09
N ASP A 177 22.60 -21.61 10.11
CA ASP A 177 21.80 -21.77 8.89
C ASP A 177 21.34 -20.42 8.35
N ILE A 178 20.84 -19.53 9.21
CA ILE A 178 20.56 -18.13 8.84
C ILE A 178 21.79 -17.28 9.13
N LYS A 179 22.26 -16.57 8.10
CA LYS A 179 23.51 -15.80 8.12
C LYS A 179 23.27 -14.32 7.89
N ARG A 180 24.20 -13.52 8.41
CA ARG A 180 24.17 -12.05 8.34
C ARG A 180 24.33 -11.49 6.93
N ASP A 181 24.95 -12.25 6.03
CA ASP A 181 25.24 -11.88 4.64
C ASP A 181 24.12 -12.27 3.66
N MET A 182 23.10 -12.98 4.12
CA MET A 182 21.89 -13.26 3.34
C MET A 182 21.14 -11.97 3.02
N GLN A 183 20.30 -11.99 1.98
CA GLN A 183 19.51 -10.83 1.56
C GLN A 183 18.77 -10.19 2.75
N ASN A 184 18.82 -8.87 2.87
CA ASN A 184 18.26 -8.10 4.01
C ASN A 184 18.86 -8.38 5.40
N GLY A 185 20.00 -9.07 5.47
CA GLY A 185 20.78 -9.21 6.70
C GLY A 185 21.67 -8.00 6.99
N THR A 186 22.27 -7.98 8.18
CA THR A 186 23.09 -6.86 8.66
C THR A 186 24.41 -6.67 7.91
N GLU A 187 24.90 -7.73 7.24
CA GLU A 187 26.13 -7.73 6.44
C GLU A 187 25.81 -8.04 4.96
N ALA A 188 24.55 -7.90 4.57
CA ALA A 188 24.08 -8.22 3.24
C ALA A 188 24.66 -7.28 2.18
N ARG A 189 25.04 -7.84 1.04
CA ARG A 189 25.37 -7.08 -0.17
C ARG A 189 24.19 -6.90 -1.11
N GLU A 190 23.06 -7.50 -0.76
CA GLU A 190 21.82 -7.45 -1.51
C GLU A 190 20.67 -7.20 -0.53
N TYR A 191 19.83 -6.20 -0.81
CA TYR A 191 18.63 -5.95 -0.01
C TYR A 191 17.46 -5.53 -0.90
N VAL A 192 16.26 -5.84 -0.41
CA VAL A 192 14.97 -5.54 -1.02
C VAL A 192 14.22 -4.59 -0.11
N PHE A 193 13.73 -3.50 -0.66
CA PHE A 193 12.92 -2.55 0.08
C PHE A 193 11.89 -1.89 -0.85
N LEU A 194 10.89 -1.26 -0.23
CA LEU A 194 9.98 -0.36 -0.94
C LEU A 194 10.57 1.05 -0.84
N ASN A 195 10.89 1.63 -1.99
CA ASN A 195 11.41 2.98 -2.06
C ASN A 195 10.27 3.98 -2.27
N TYR A 196 9.96 4.77 -1.25
CA TYR A 196 8.83 5.71 -1.26
C TYR A 196 9.27 7.10 -1.72
N GLY A 197 8.43 7.79 -2.49
CA GLY A 197 8.69 9.16 -2.93
C GLY A 197 7.46 9.92 -3.41
N ASN A 198 7.56 11.25 -3.43
CA ASN A 198 6.52 12.19 -3.88
C ASN A 198 7.11 13.37 -4.68
N CYS A 199 6.27 14.34 -5.07
CA CYS A 199 6.69 15.52 -5.85
C CYS A 199 7.15 16.72 -4.99
N GLY A 200 7.32 16.55 -3.68
CA GLY A 200 7.84 17.56 -2.76
C GLY A 200 6.85 18.65 -2.31
N ALA A 201 5.72 18.80 -3.01
CA ALA A 201 4.65 19.75 -2.68
C ALA A 201 3.31 19.28 -3.24
N ALA A 202 2.22 19.90 -2.79
CA ALA A 202 0.89 19.66 -3.33
C ALA A 202 0.84 19.92 -4.85
N VAL A 203 0.14 19.06 -5.58
CA VAL A 203 0.02 19.13 -7.04
C VAL A 203 -1.33 19.74 -7.42
N ASN A 204 -1.29 20.95 -7.97
CA ASN A 204 -2.47 21.70 -8.43
C ASN A 204 -2.21 22.40 -9.76
N LYS A 205 -1.88 21.60 -10.78
CA LYS A 205 -1.64 22.05 -12.16
C LYS A 205 -2.04 20.96 -13.14
N SER A 206 -2.22 21.33 -14.41
CA SER A 206 -2.25 20.34 -15.49
C SER A 206 -0.82 20.05 -15.97
N GLY A 207 -0.57 18.81 -16.40
CA GLY A 207 0.72 18.39 -16.93
C GLY A 207 1.57 17.65 -15.90
N ASP A 208 2.88 17.68 -16.10
CA ASP A 208 3.81 16.78 -15.42
C ASP A 208 4.45 17.41 -14.16
N SER A 209 4.43 16.66 -13.06
CA SER A 209 5.18 16.91 -11.83
C SER A 209 6.21 15.80 -11.62
N LEU A 210 7.45 16.15 -11.33
CA LEU A 210 8.52 15.18 -11.12
C LEU A 210 8.41 14.58 -9.71
N TYR A 211 8.57 13.27 -9.60
CA TYR A 211 8.84 12.60 -8.32
C TYR A 211 10.33 12.75 -7.99
N ASP A 212 10.67 13.73 -7.15
CA ASP A 212 12.05 14.07 -6.80
C ASP A 212 12.33 14.10 -5.30
N THR A 213 11.32 13.82 -4.48
CA THR A 213 11.42 13.92 -3.03
C THR A 213 11.34 12.52 -2.40
N PRO A 214 12.47 11.95 -1.94
CA PRO A 214 12.50 10.65 -1.29
C PRO A 214 11.84 10.70 0.09
N LYS A 215 11.19 9.61 0.47
CA LYS A 215 10.57 9.41 1.80
C LYS A 215 11.24 8.30 2.59
N SER A 216 12.07 7.49 1.94
CA SER A 216 12.89 6.47 2.56
C SER A 216 13.96 7.09 3.49
N PRO A 217 14.31 6.46 4.62
CA PRO A 217 15.42 6.87 5.47
C PRO A 217 16.76 6.87 4.71
N ALA A 218 17.69 7.73 5.13
CA ALA A 218 18.99 7.94 4.48
C ALA A 218 19.90 6.69 4.39
N GLN A 219 19.56 5.60 5.06
CA GLN A 219 20.24 4.30 4.92
C GLN A 219 19.96 3.63 3.57
N PHE A 220 18.84 3.98 2.94
CA PHE A 220 18.43 3.50 1.61
C PHE A 220 18.81 4.51 0.53
N PRO A 221 19.02 4.09 -0.73
CA PRO A 221 19.29 5.01 -1.82
C PRO A 221 18.05 5.83 -2.16
N ASP A 222 18.25 7.12 -2.43
CA ASP A 222 17.17 8.02 -2.86
C ASP A 222 16.76 7.78 -4.32
N PHE A 223 17.60 7.16 -5.15
CA PHE A 223 17.28 6.85 -6.55
C PHE A 223 15.96 6.06 -6.63
N PRO A 224 15.01 6.42 -7.52
CA PRO A 224 15.10 7.44 -8.57
C PRO A 224 14.59 8.85 -8.17
N PHE A 225 14.26 9.08 -6.91
CA PHE A 225 13.69 10.34 -6.43
C PHE A 225 14.78 11.42 -6.28
N GLY A 226 15.00 12.17 -7.37
CA GLY A 226 15.91 13.32 -7.38
C GLY A 226 17.41 12.96 -7.38
N LYS A 227 17.75 11.67 -7.49
CA LYS A 227 19.12 11.15 -7.52
C LYS A 227 19.31 10.11 -8.62
N VAL A 228 20.56 9.96 -9.04
CA VAL A 228 21.03 8.86 -9.91
C VAL A 228 21.45 7.66 -9.07
N VAL A 229 21.64 6.49 -9.68
CA VAL A 229 22.16 5.33 -8.96
C VAL A 229 23.55 5.63 -8.40
N ASP A 230 23.73 5.38 -7.09
CA ASP A 230 24.99 5.61 -6.39
C ASP A 230 26.17 4.84 -7.03
N PRO A 231 27.41 5.34 -6.90
CA PRO A 231 28.60 4.57 -7.22
C PRO A 231 28.60 3.22 -6.49
N LYS A 232 29.06 2.18 -7.17
CA LYS A 232 29.11 0.79 -6.66
C LYS A 232 27.76 0.17 -6.30
N LYS A 233 26.63 0.74 -6.74
CA LYS A 233 25.33 0.09 -6.59
C LYS A 233 24.76 -0.28 -7.97
N GLU A 234 24.08 -1.41 -8.01
CA GLU A 234 23.14 -1.77 -9.08
C GLU A 234 21.75 -1.79 -8.45
N VAL A 235 20.79 -1.12 -9.08
CA VAL A 235 19.39 -1.10 -8.63
C VAL A 235 18.53 -1.83 -9.66
N VAL A 236 17.74 -2.78 -9.17
CA VAL A 236 16.79 -3.56 -9.95
C VAL A 236 15.38 -3.19 -9.49
N ILE A 237 14.58 -2.60 -10.36
CA ILE A 237 13.18 -2.25 -10.09
C ILE A 237 12.29 -3.39 -10.61
N HIS A 238 11.62 -4.09 -9.69
CA HIS A 238 10.72 -5.21 -10.01
C HIS A 238 9.30 -4.76 -10.37
N GLY A 239 8.86 -3.65 -9.79
CA GLY A 239 7.51 -3.16 -9.96
C GLY A 239 7.26 -1.87 -9.19
N ILE A 240 6.00 -1.45 -9.21
CA ILE A 240 5.53 -0.21 -8.60
C ILE A 240 4.19 -0.39 -7.90
N CYS A 241 4.09 0.22 -6.72
CA CYS A 241 2.85 0.51 -6.00
C CYS A 241 2.47 1.98 -6.21
N ALA A 242 1.27 2.26 -6.71
CA ALA A 242 0.72 3.60 -6.84
C ALA A 242 -0.82 3.51 -6.94
N SER A 243 -1.51 4.54 -6.45
CA SER A 243 -2.96 4.71 -6.67
C SER A 243 -3.19 5.88 -7.61
N ASP A 244 -4.15 5.71 -8.51
CA ASP A 244 -4.85 6.86 -9.06
C ASP A 244 -5.63 7.57 -7.95
N PHE A 245 -5.70 8.89 -8.04
CA PHE A 245 -6.21 9.75 -6.98
C PHE A 245 -6.97 10.95 -7.54
N ALA A 246 -8.06 11.31 -6.85
CA ALA A 246 -8.72 12.60 -6.92
C ALA A 246 -9.15 13.03 -5.50
N PRO A 247 -8.90 14.29 -5.09
CA PRO A 247 -9.16 14.77 -3.74
C PRO A 247 -10.65 14.97 -3.48
N LYS A 248 -11.06 14.84 -2.22
CA LYS A 248 -12.45 15.07 -1.78
C LYS A 248 -12.96 16.48 -2.06
N GLU A 249 -12.07 17.45 -2.19
CA GLU A 249 -12.39 18.86 -2.42
C GLU A 249 -12.86 19.14 -3.87
N ASN A 250 -12.74 18.18 -4.78
CA ASN A 250 -13.23 18.33 -6.15
C ASN A 250 -14.74 18.61 -6.17
N ASP A 251 -15.17 19.71 -6.81
CA ASP A 251 -16.55 20.25 -6.73
C ASP A 251 -17.29 20.33 -8.10
N GLY A 252 -16.69 19.77 -9.15
CA GLY A 252 -17.17 19.83 -10.53
C GLY A 252 -16.71 21.07 -11.30
N THR A 253 -16.32 22.15 -10.61
CA THR A 253 -15.79 23.40 -11.19
C THR A 253 -14.28 23.50 -11.01
N ASN A 254 -13.81 23.36 -9.76
CA ASN A 254 -12.43 23.32 -9.35
C ASN A 254 -12.07 21.88 -9.05
N TYR A 255 -11.11 21.34 -9.80
CA TYR A 255 -10.67 19.98 -9.60
C TYR A 255 -9.22 19.78 -10.01
N CYS A 256 -8.58 18.79 -9.42
CA CYS A 256 -7.31 18.21 -9.88
C CYS A 256 -7.40 16.70 -9.74
N PHE A 257 -6.88 15.94 -10.71
CA PHE A 257 -6.82 14.48 -10.59
C PHE A 257 -5.69 13.90 -11.42
N THR A 258 -5.28 12.69 -11.05
CA THR A 258 -4.23 11.92 -11.72
C THR A 258 -4.66 11.39 -13.10
N LYS A 259 -3.72 11.34 -14.05
CA LYS A 259 -3.98 10.88 -15.43
C LYS A 259 -3.02 9.79 -15.89
N PHE A 260 -1.72 10.05 -15.79
CA PHE A 260 -0.68 9.12 -16.23
C PHE A 260 0.49 9.14 -15.26
N LEU A 261 1.26 8.05 -15.28
CA LEU A 261 2.54 7.93 -14.62
C LEU A 261 3.62 7.62 -15.65
N LYS A 262 4.56 8.53 -15.84
CA LYS A 262 5.53 8.48 -16.93
C LYS A 262 6.93 8.15 -16.43
N PHE A 263 7.55 7.15 -17.03
CA PHE A 263 8.92 6.72 -16.72
C PHE A 263 9.84 7.17 -17.85
N ILE A 264 10.86 7.97 -17.55
CA ILE A 264 11.83 8.46 -18.52
C ILE A 264 13.23 7.97 -18.12
N ARG A 265 13.81 7.08 -18.94
CA ARG A 265 15.21 6.65 -18.81
C ARG A 265 16.05 7.44 -19.80
N GLY A 266 16.86 8.38 -19.30
CA GLY A 266 17.59 9.33 -20.14
C GLY A 266 16.64 10.19 -20.98
N ARG A 267 16.53 9.88 -22.28
CA ARG A 267 15.63 10.58 -23.22
C ARG A 267 14.47 9.72 -23.72
N LYS A 268 14.34 8.48 -23.23
CA LYS A 268 13.34 7.52 -23.70
C LYS A 268 12.22 7.40 -22.67
N THR A 269 10.99 7.67 -23.10
CA THR A 269 9.79 7.27 -22.34
C THR A 269 9.62 5.76 -22.42
N LEU A 270 9.44 5.12 -21.28
CA LEU A 270 9.20 3.69 -21.17
C LEU A 270 7.70 3.38 -21.28
N PHE A 271 7.38 2.15 -21.69
CA PHE A 271 6.04 1.54 -21.69
C PHE A 271 4.96 2.13 -22.62
N ASP A 272 5.21 3.26 -23.26
CA ASP A 272 4.24 3.89 -24.16
C ASP A 272 4.94 4.54 -25.36
N GLU A 273 4.48 4.23 -26.56
CA GLU A 273 4.98 4.81 -27.82
C GLU A 273 4.50 6.27 -27.99
N ASP A 274 3.33 6.61 -27.44
CA ASP A 274 2.74 7.95 -27.50
C ASP A 274 3.29 8.89 -26.42
N LEU A 275 4.26 8.41 -25.63
CA LEU A 275 4.98 9.16 -24.59
C LEU A 275 4.12 9.71 -23.45
N ASN A 276 2.90 9.19 -23.25
CA ASN A 276 2.04 9.54 -22.12
C ASN A 276 2.46 8.79 -20.85
N GLY A 277 2.80 7.51 -20.99
CA GLY A 277 3.20 6.64 -19.88
C GLY A 277 2.09 5.65 -19.50
N LEU A 278 2.15 5.14 -18.27
CA LEU A 278 1.19 4.18 -17.74
C LEU A 278 -0.09 4.89 -17.29
N LEU A 279 -1.25 4.32 -17.60
CA LEU A 279 -2.54 4.90 -17.20
C LEU A 279 -2.71 4.87 -15.68
N MET A 280 -3.04 6.03 -15.11
CA MET A 280 -3.35 6.23 -13.71
C MET A 280 -4.42 7.31 -13.61
N TYR A 281 -5.61 7.00 -14.15
CA TYR A 281 -6.62 7.99 -14.50
C TYR A 281 -7.81 7.97 -13.53
N ALA A 282 -7.95 9.02 -12.73
CA ALA A 282 -9.07 9.20 -11.79
C ALA A 282 -10.00 10.33 -12.27
N PRO A 283 -10.94 10.10 -13.22
CA PRO A 283 -11.73 11.15 -13.87
C PRO A 283 -12.82 11.79 -12.99
N PHE A 284 -12.59 11.92 -11.69
CA PHE A 284 -13.56 12.47 -10.75
C PHE A 284 -13.41 13.99 -10.68
N THR A 285 -14.24 14.70 -11.43
CA THR A 285 -14.31 16.17 -11.37
C THR A 285 -15.06 16.65 -10.13
N ALA A 286 -15.89 15.81 -9.52
CA ALA A 286 -16.55 16.03 -8.24
C ALA A 286 -16.33 14.79 -7.35
N SER A 287 -16.15 14.99 -6.05
CA SER A 287 -16.03 13.88 -5.09
C SER A 287 -17.38 13.22 -4.82
N TYR A 288 -17.35 11.94 -4.44
CA TYR A 288 -18.53 11.23 -3.99
C TYR A 288 -18.56 11.18 -2.46
N GLY A 289 -19.46 11.97 -1.87
CA GLY A 289 -19.67 11.98 -0.42
C GLY A 289 -18.55 12.63 0.39
N ASP A 290 -17.85 13.62 -0.18
CA ASP A 290 -16.75 14.34 0.45
C ASP A 290 -15.61 13.41 0.93
N MET A 291 -15.33 12.35 0.17
CA MET A 291 -14.26 11.39 0.42
C MET A 291 -13.17 11.45 -0.65
N ASP A 292 -11.94 11.09 -0.25
CA ASP A 292 -10.80 11.01 -1.15
C ASP A 292 -10.95 9.76 -2.04
N MET A 293 -10.84 9.95 -3.35
CA MET A 293 -11.08 8.92 -4.36
C MET A 293 -9.80 8.13 -4.61
N VAL A 294 -9.33 7.40 -3.60
CA VAL A 294 -8.09 6.62 -3.66
C VAL A 294 -8.33 5.31 -4.40
N GLY A 295 -7.69 5.13 -5.55
CA GLY A 295 -7.74 3.87 -6.30
C GLY A 295 -9.11 3.54 -6.90
N GLU A 296 -10.02 4.50 -7.03
CA GLU A 296 -11.36 4.28 -7.60
C GLU A 296 -11.46 4.48 -9.11
N GLY A 297 -10.40 5.01 -9.73
CA GLY A 297 -10.30 5.24 -11.16
C GLY A 297 -9.74 4.05 -11.95
N LEU A 298 -9.20 4.38 -13.12
CA LEU A 298 -8.78 3.44 -14.14
C LEU A 298 -7.25 3.39 -14.18
N SER A 299 -6.68 2.31 -13.63
CA SER A 299 -5.25 2.09 -13.58
C SER A 299 -4.94 0.60 -13.67
N ILE A 300 -3.82 0.26 -14.33
CA ILE A 300 -3.23 -1.08 -14.27
C ILE A 300 -2.28 -1.24 -13.08
N ILE A 301 -1.97 -0.13 -12.41
CA ILE A 301 -1.13 -0.05 -11.22
C ILE A 301 -2.06 0.02 -10.01
N GLY A 302 -1.75 -0.78 -8.99
CA GLY A 302 -2.36 -0.69 -7.68
C GLY A 302 -1.34 -0.43 -6.60
N ASN A 303 -1.77 0.19 -5.52
CA ASN A 303 -0.91 0.49 -4.39
C ASN A 303 -0.72 -0.71 -3.45
N TYR A 304 -1.64 -1.67 -3.47
CA TYR A 304 -1.62 -2.88 -2.65
C TYR A 304 -1.59 -2.57 -1.14
N SER A 305 -2.47 -1.66 -0.73
CA SER A 305 -2.72 -1.32 0.66
C SER A 305 -4.13 -1.75 1.10
N ASP A 306 -4.45 -1.58 2.38
CA ASP A 306 -5.80 -1.76 2.91
C ASP A 306 -6.84 -0.75 2.40
N VAL A 307 -6.39 0.33 1.74
CA VAL A 307 -7.25 1.33 1.08
C VAL A 307 -7.38 1.04 -0.43
N ASP A 308 -6.28 0.72 -1.12
CA ASP A 308 -6.28 0.32 -2.53
C ASP A 308 -5.63 -1.06 -2.69
N ALA A 309 -6.44 -2.10 -2.76
CA ALA A 309 -5.97 -3.47 -2.90
C ALA A 309 -5.70 -3.91 -4.34
N LYS A 310 -5.72 -3.01 -5.33
CA LYS A 310 -5.25 -3.37 -6.67
C LYS A 310 -3.80 -3.88 -6.55
N ALA A 311 -3.49 -4.92 -7.32
CA ALA A 311 -2.15 -5.49 -7.29
C ALA A 311 -1.11 -4.48 -7.79
N PRO A 312 0.13 -4.50 -7.25
CA PRO A 312 1.21 -3.71 -7.81
C PRO A 312 1.47 -4.12 -9.26
N LEU A 313 1.90 -3.17 -10.07
CA LEU A 313 2.37 -3.50 -11.42
C LEU A 313 3.78 -4.08 -11.31
N PHE A 314 3.91 -5.38 -11.50
CA PHE A 314 5.20 -6.02 -11.68
C PHE A 314 5.61 -5.98 -13.16
N PHE A 315 6.83 -5.53 -13.43
CA PHE A 315 7.33 -5.53 -14.79
C PHE A 315 7.62 -6.98 -15.25
N PRO A 316 7.25 -7.37 -16.48
CA PRO A 316 7.57 -8.70 -17.00
C PRO A 316 9.07 -9.04 -16.96
N SER A 317 9.88 -8.00 -17.18
CA SER A 317 11.32 -8.02 -16.97
C SER A 317 11.69 -6.86 -16.05
N PRO A 318 12.38 -7.10 -14.92
CA PRO A 318 12.82 -6.03 -14.03
C PRO A 318 13.69 -5.01 -14.76
N LEU A 319 13.55 -3.74 -14.40
CA LEU A 319 14.39 -2.68 -14.94
C LEU A 319 15.70 -2.64 -14.17
N VAL A 320 16.82 -2.80 -14.87
CA VAL A 320 18.16 -2.79 -14.25
C VAL A 320 18.84 -1.46 -14.55
N TYR A 321 19.38 -0.85 -13.49
CA TYR A 321 20.11 0.40 -13.52
C TYR A 321 21.49 0.24 -12.87
N GLY A 322 22.53 0.58 -13.63
CA GLY A 322 23.91 0.61 -13.17
C GLY A 322 24.33 1.96 -12.58
N PRO A 323 25.56 2.06 -12.05
CA PRO A 323 26.07 3.29 -11.44
C PRO A 323 25.96 4.51 -12.37
N GLY A 324 25.41 5.60 -11.84
CA GLY A 324 25.25 6.87 -12.57
C GLY A 324 24.10 6.90 -13.59
N GLU A 325 23.36 5.81 -13.77
CA GLU A 325 22.15 5.83 -14.59
C GLU A 325 21.00 6.57 -13.88
N GLU A 326 20.16 7.21 -14.68
CA GLU A 326 19.02 8.00 -14.23
C GLU A 326 17.69 7.37 -14.66
N LEU A 327 16.68 7.55 -13.83
CA LEU A 327 15.27 7.34 -14.14
C LEU A 327 14.51 8.53 -13.54
N ASN A 328 13.72 9.20 -14.37
CA ASN A 328 12.78 10.22 -13.90
C ASN A 328 11.36 9.67 -13.96
N VAL A 329 10.60 9.81 -12.88
CA VAL A 329 9.20 9.41 -12.81
C VAL A 329 8.35 10.67 -12.70
N TYR A 330 7.33 10.82 -13.54
CA TYR A 330 6.46 11.99 -13.55
C TYR A 330 5.01 11.60 -13.30
N LEU A 331 4.35 12.36 -12.42
CA LEU A 331 2.91 12.37 -12.26
C LEU A 331 2.28 13.36 -13.25
N SER A 332 1.47 12.86 -14.17
CA SER A 332 0.66 13.71 -15.05
C SER A 332 -0.73 13.91 -14.43
N THR A 333 -1.18 15.16 -14.34
CA THR A 333 -2.48 15.54 -13.76
C THR A 333 -3.32 16.40 -14.73
N ILE A 334 -4.63 16.42 -14.52
CA ILE A 334 -5.56 17.36 -15.16
C ILE A 334 -6.16 18.26 -14.08
N LYS A 335 -6.24 19.55 -14.39
CA LYS A 335 -6.87 20.58 -13.56
C LYS A 335 -8.01 21.29 -14.29
N GLY A 336 -9.08 21.59 -13.56
CA GLY A 336 -10.16 22.50 -13.97
C GLY A 336 -10.34 23.65 -12.99
N GLY A 337 -10.81 24.81 -13.48
CA GLY A 337 -11.03 26.01 -12.66
C GLY A 337 -9.75 26.50 -11.96
N THR A 338 -9.88 26.91 -10.70
CA THR A 338 -8.73 27.25 -9.84
C THR A 338 -7.98 26.01 -9.36
N GLY A 339 -8.55 24.81 -9.57
CA GLY A 339 -8.03 23.50 -9.18
C GLY A 339 -8.12 23.24 -7.69
N GLN A 340 -7.96 21.97 -7.32
CA GLN A 340 -7.81 21.52 -5.95
C GLN A 340 -6.43 20.92 -5.77
N ASP A 341 -5.95 20.90 -4.52
CA ASP A 341 -4.65 20.33 -4.22
C ASP A 341 -4.77 18.81 -4.11
N ILE A 342 -3.85 18.10 -4.78
CA ILE A 342 -3.49 16.75 -4.37
C ILE A 342 -2.33 16.92 -3.39
N ALA A 343 -2.58 16.70 -2.11
CA ALA A 343 -1.62 16.91 -1.04
C ALA A 343 -0.40 15.98 -1.16
N THR A 344 0.70 16.34 -0.48
CA THR A 344 1.99 15.63 -0.61
C THR A 344 1.94 14.15 -0.26
N ASP A 345 1.11 13.78 0.70
CA ASP A 345 0.85 12.42 1.16
C ASP A 345 -0.16 11.65 0.30
N GLU A 346 -0.92 12.34 -0.56
CA GLU A 346 -1.97 11.75 -1.41
C GLU A 346 -1.45 11.25 -2.76
N HIS A 347 -0.22 11.62 -3.14
CA HIS A 347 0.38 11.21 -4.40
C HIS A 347 1.69 10.45 -4.25
N GLU A 348 1.95 9.87 -3.09
CA GLU A 348 3.15 9.06 -2.85
C GLU A 348 3.09 7.72 -3.60
N ILE A 349 4.21 7.32 -4.20
CA ILE A 349 4.39 6.02 -4.85
C ILE A 349 5.48 5.23 -4.15
N ALA A 350 5.48 3.91 -4.34
CA ALA A 350 6.57 3.04 -3.89
C ALA A 350 7.11 2.17 -5.02
N LEU A 351 8.42 2.20 -5.24
CA LEU A 351 9.11 1.29 -6.15
C LEU A 351 9.61 0.06 -5.38
N ILE A 352 9.39 -1.12 -5.95
CA ILE A 352 9.86 -2.38 -5.37
C ILE A 352 11.26 -2.64 -5.90
N GLU A 353 12.27 -2.43 -5.08
CA GLU A 353 13.66 -2.38 -5.51
C GLU A 353 14.51 -3.47 -4.84
N THR A 354 15.43 -4.06 -5.62
CA THR A 354 16.58 -4.79 -5.10
C THR A 354 17.83 -3.98 -5.38
N VAL A 355 18.63 -3.74 -4.34
CA VAL A 355 19.90 -3.06 -4.46
C VAL A 355 21.01 -4.06 -4.23
N LYS A 356 21.97 -4.10 -5.14
CA LYS A 356 23.21 -4.87 -5.00
C LYS A 356 24.39 -3.93 -4.86
N VAL A 357 25.23 -4.17 -3.87
CA VAL A 357 26.47 -3.42 -3.64
C VAL A 357 27.62 -4.16 -4.32
N ALA A 358 28.20 -3.54 -5.35
CA ALA A 358 29.41 -3.99 -6.04
C ALA A 358 30.66 -3.72 -5.19
N GLU A 359 31.71 -4.51 -5.41
CA GLU A 359 33.00 -4.41 -4.69
C GLU A 359 33.77 -3.11 -4.99
#